data_AF-A0A2W6AQE3-F1
#
_entry.id   AF-A0A2W6AQE3-F1
#
_cell.length_a   1.000
_cell.length_b   1.000
_cell.length_c   1.000
_cell.angle_alpha   90.00
_cell.angle_beta   90.00
_cell.angle_gamma   90.00
#
_symmetry.space_group_name_H-M   'P 1'
#
loop_
_entity.id
_entity.type
_entity.pdbx_description
1 polymer ?
#
loop_
_entity_poly.entity_id
_entity_poly.type
_entity_poly.pdbx_seq_one_letter_code
_entity_poly.pdbx_strand_id
1 'polypeptide(L)'
;MAGFVVWLTGLSGAGKSTIAGRLSEELAARGRTPEILDGDEVRTNLSKGLSFSKEDRDTNIRRIGYVARLLARNGAAVITAAISPYREVRDEIRAQTPGFVEVYVRCSLEELVRRDVKGLYRKALAGELSNFTGVNDPYEQPAHPEVVVDSEVESVEDSVDRVLDALVRLGHLTGAPPERVPRGHELEAAIEEAGHLPGLEVGSREHSDLYLLASRGLAPLDGFMGELDYQAVVADGRLADGSPFTIPVTLRIEDGRSLPDRMALRRDGEPIGIIDVESTFLTQPEFEAEGIYGTSSHEHPSVRLLRSLPARAVAGKVTALKAPSFGFPAQELSPRQVRRIAAERGWRTMVGFQTRNPVHRAHEYLQKVALELVDGLLLHPLVGETKSDDIPAEVRMACYEALLSGYYPAERVLLATNPAWMRYAGPAEAVFHAILRRNYGCTHFIVGRDHAGVGSFYDTYAAHRIFDRYRPGELGIEILRFENSFHCRTCGGMASTRTCPHPAEDRASLSGTRVRELLADGAPLPVEFTRPEVAEVLRRAPVK
;
A
#
# COMPACT_ATOMS: atom_id res chain seq x y z
N MET A 1 -0.73 -27.64 -5.97
CA MET A 1 -0.48 -26.51 -6.88
C MET A 1 0.47 -26.95 -7.98
N ALA A 2 0.21 -26.60 -9.24
CA ALA A 2 1.09 -26.92 -10.36
C ALA A 2 2.49 -26.29 -10.17
N GLY A 3 3.53 -26.92 -10.74
CA GLY A 3 4.86 -26.30 -10.79
C GLY A 3 4.96 -25.24 -11.88
N PHE A 4 6.00 -24.42 -11.81
CA PHE A 4 6.25 -23.32 -12.75
C PHE A 4 7.75 -23.05 -12.85
N VAL A 5 8.16 -22.27 -13.84
CA VAL A 5 9.56 -21.88 -14.07
C VAL A 5 9.67 -20.36 -14.08
N VAL A 6 10.44 -19.80 -13.16
CA VAL A 6 10.90 -18.42 -13.21
C VAL A 6 12.25 -18.37 -13.91
N TRP A 7 12.27 -17.80 -15.11
CA TRP A 7 13.46 -17.74 -15.95
C TRP A 7 14.15 -16.39 -15.85
N LEU A 8 15.15 -16.26 -14.96
CA LEU A 8 15.95 -15.04 -14.82
C LEU A 8 17.01 -14.99 -15.93
N THR A 9 16.90 -13.99 -16.81
CA THR A 9 17.84 -13.72 -17.91
C THR A 9 18.42 -12.31 -17.80
N GLY A 10 19.66 -12.11 -18.21
CA GLY A 10 20.35 -10.83 -18.08
C GLY A 10 21.86 -10.97 -18.20
N LEU A 11 22.56 -9.86 -18.40
CA LEU A 11 24.02 -9.84 -18.49
C LEU A 11 24.71 -10.38 -17.22
N SER A 12 25.98 -10.78 -17.35
CA SER A 12 26.78 -11.23 -16.21
C SER A 12 26.83 -10.15 -15.13
N GLY A 13 26.66 -10.49 -13.85
CA GLY A 13 26.68 -9.49 -12.77
C GLY A 13 25.39 -8.66 -12.60
N ALA A 14 24.36 -8.84 -13.44
CA ALA A 14 23.08 -8.12 -13.31
C ALA A 14 22.25 -8.47 -12.06
N GLY A 15 22.71 -9.38 -11.19
CA GLY A 15 22.01 -9.71 -9.93
C GLY A 15 21.05 -10.90 -9.98
N LYS A 16 21.04 -11.67 -11.08
CA LYS A 16 20.20 -12.88 -11.22
C LYS A 16 20.32 -13.85 -10.03
N SER A 17 21.53 -14.26 -9.66
CA SER A 17 21.74 -15.22 -8.56
C SER A 17 21.30 -14.65 -7.21
N THR A 18 21.46 -13.34 -6.99
CA THR A 18 20.97 -12.64 -5.78
C THR A 18 19.44 -12.68 -5.69
N ILE A 19 18.75 -12.33 -6.79
CA ILE A 19 17.28 -12.39 -6.87
C ILE A 19 16.79 -13.84 -6.74
N ALA A 20 17.47 -14.80 -7.37
CA ALA A 20 17.11 -16.21 -7.29
C ALA A 20 17.14 -16.75 -5.85
N GLY A 21 18.18 -16.42 -5.09
CA GLY A 21 18.31 -16.83 -3.68
C GLY A 21 17.17 -16.28 -2.82
N ARG A 22 16.89 -14.98 -2.90
CA ARG A 22 15.82 -14.35 -2.10
C ARG A 22 14.43 -14.79 -2.54
N LEU A 23 14.19 -14.94 -3.84
CA LEU A 23 12.93 -15.49 -4.35
C LEU A 23 12.71 -16.93 -3.87
N SER A 24 13.78 -17.74 -3.78
CA SER A 24 13.70 -19.10 -3.24
C SER A 24 13.24 -19.10 -1.78
N GLU A 25 13.83 -18.28 -0.92
CA GLU A 25 13.41 -18.13 0.48
C GLU A 25 11.92 -17.74 0.61
N GLU A 26 11.49 -16.76 -0.18
CA GLU A 26 10.11 -16.28 -0.21
C GLU A 26 9.12 -17.35 -0.69
N LEU A 27 9.48 -18.13 -1.72
CA LEU A 27 8.65 -19.23 -2.21
C LEU A 27 8.56 -20.37 -1.19
N ALA A 28 9.67 -20.70 -0.52
CA ALA A 28 9.68 -21.70 0.56
C ALA A 28 8.81 -21.27 1.74
N ALA A 29 8.88 -20.00 2.16
CA ALA A 29 8.02 -19.44 3.21
C ALA A 29 6.52 -19.51 2.86
N ARG A 30 6.18 -19.55 1.56
CA ARG A 30 4.82 -19.75 1.04
C ARG A 30 4.47 -21.23 0.81
N GLY A 31 5.26 -22.16 1.35
CA GLY A 31 5.01 -23.61 1.27
C GLY A 31 5.25 -24.21 -0.11
N ARG A 32 6.03 -23.55 -0.97
CA ARG A 32 6.48 -24.11 -2.25
C ARG A 32 7.80 -24.87 -2.06
N THR A 33 8.13 -25.73 -3.02
CA THR A 33 9.43 -26.42 -3.09
C THR A 33 10.26 -25.75 -4.20
N PRO A 34 11.04 -24.70 -3.87
CA PRO A 34 11.85 -24.01 -4.85
C PRO A 34 13.10 -24.82 -5.19
N GLU A 35 13.51 -24.79 -6.46
CA GLU A 35 14.78 -25.39 -6.93
C GLU A 35 15.50 -24.40 -7.83
N ILE A 36 16.73 -24.04 -7.47
CA ILE A 36 17.55 -23.11 -8.25
C ILE A 36 18.40 -23.90 -9.23
N LEU A 37 18.30 -23.55 -10.52
CA LEU A 37 19.20 -24.02 -11.56
C LEU A 37 20.13 -22.88 -11.98
N ASP A 38 21.29 -22.80 -11.34
CA ASP A 38 22.33 -21.82 -11.68
C ASP A 38 23.12 -22.26 -12.92
N GLY A 39 23.36 -21.32 -13.83
CA GLY A 39 24.05 -21.60 -15.09
C GLY A 39 25.48 -22.15 -14.91
N ASP A 40 26.20 -21.73 -13.87
CA ASP A 40 27.58 -22.17 -13.61
C ASP A 40 27.59 -23.60 -13.02
N GLU A 41 26.63 -23.92 -12.14
CA GLU A 41 26.48 -25.24 -11.54
C GLU A 41 26.03 -26.28 -12.58
N VAL A 42 25.01 -25.96 -13.38
CA VAL A 42 24.54 -26.85 -14.45
C VAL A 42 25.65 -27.07 -15.48
N ARG A 43 26.43 -26.03 -15.79
CA ARG A 43 27.56 -26.14 -16.72
C ARG A 43 28.61 -27.13 -16.21
N THR A 44 28.87 -27.15 -14.91
CA THR A 44 29.86 -28.03 -14.29
C THR A 44 29.42 -29.50 -14.28
N ASN A 45 28.13 -29.75 -14.06
CA ASN A 45 27.61 -31.10 -13.83
C ASN A 45 26.97 -31.74 -15.07
N LEU A 46 26.21 -30.98 -15.86
CA LEU A 46 25.42 -31.49 -16.99
C LEU A 46 25.94 -31.03 -18.34
N SER A 47 26.82 -30.02 -18.38
CA SER A 47 27.39 -29.47 -19.62
C SER A 47 28.92 -29.41 -19.64
N LYS A 48 29.57 -30.30 -18.88
CA LYS A 48 31.03 -30.42 -18.86
C LYS A 48 31.55 -30.69 -20.28
N GLY A 49 32.53 -29.92 -20.71
CA GLY A 49 33.15 -30.04 -22.03
C GLY A 49 32.60 -29.09 -23.10
N LEU A 50 31.50 -28.38 -22.84
CA LEU A 50 31.04 -27.31 -23.73
C LEU A 50 31.97 -26.08 -23.63
N SER A 51 32.28 -25.48 -24.77
CA SER A 51 33.03 -24.22 -24.89
C SER A 51 32.11 -23.00 -24.72
N PHE A 52 32.59 -21.81 -25.09
CA PHE A 52 31.82 -20.56 -25.05
C PHE A 52 31.34 -20.10 -26.43
N SER A 53 31.36 -20.98 -27.44
CA SER A 53 30.72 -20.71 -28.73
C SER A 53 29.21 -20.53 -28.59
N LYS A 54 28.57 -19.95 -29.60
CA LYS A 54 27.12 -19.78 -29.64
C LYS A 54 26.40 -21.13 -29.52
N GLU A 55 26.81 -22.13 -30.31
CA GLU A 55 26.17 -23.45 -30.35
C GLU A 55 26.25 -24.17 -28.99
N ASP A 56 27.40 -24.05 -28.30
CA ASP A 56 27.61 -24.64 -26.98
C ASP A 56 26.82 -23.92 -25.90
N ARG A 57 26.68 -22.59 -25.99
CA ARG A 57 25.80 -21.80 -25.11
C ARG A 57 24.35 -22.20 -25.31
N ASP A 58 23.89 -22.27 -26.56
CA ASP A 58 22.53 -22.69 -26.91
C ASP A 58 22.23 -24.09 -26.35
N THR A 59 23.18 -25.02 -26.51
CA THR A 59 23.09 -26.38 -25.97
C THR A 59 22.99 -26.37 -24.43
N ASN A 60 23.82 -25.57 -23.75
CA ASN A 60 23.75 -25.44 -22.29
C ASN A 60 22.39 -24.92 -21.83
N ILE A 61 21.87 -23.87 -22.49
CA ILE A 61 20.58 -23.28 -22.16
C ILE A 61 19.42 -24.27 -22.41
N ARG A 62 19.45 -25.02 -23.51
CA ARG A 62 18.48 -26.11 -23.76
C ARG A 62 18.51 -27.19 -22.69
N ARG A 63 19.70 -27.55 -22.18
CA ARG A 63 19.83 -28.51 -21.07
C ARG A 63 19.22 -27.98 -19.77
N ILE A 64 19.47 -26.72 -19.43
CA ILE A 64 18.82 -26.05 -18.29
C ILE A 64 17.30 -26.08 -18.48
N GLY A 65 16.80 -25.70 -19.66
CA GLY A 65 15.37 -25.71 -19.99
C GLY A 65 14.73 -27.09 -19.86
N TYR A 66 15.42 -28.15 -20.31
CA TYR A 66 14.95 -29.53 -20.17
C TYR A 66 14.77 -29.93 -18.70
N VAL A 67 15.78 -29.66 -17.86
CA VAL A 67 15.73 -29.97 -16.42
C VAL A 67 14.66 -29.13 -15.72
N ALA A 68 14.61 -27.83 -16.01
CA ALA A 68 13.62 -26.93 -15.44
C ALA A 68 12.19 -27.40 -15.73
N ARG A 69 11.92 -27.77 -16.99
CA ARG A 69 10.63 -28.31 -17.40
C ARG A 69 10.32 -29.62 -16.68
N LEU A 70 11.30 -30.52 -16.52
CA LEU A 70 11.09 -31.79 -15.83
C LEU A 70 10.72 -31.58 -14.36
N LEU A 71 11.42 -30.70 -13.66
CA LEU A 71 11.15 -30.37 -12.26
C LEU A 71 9.79 -29.67 -12.08
N ALA A 72 9.48 -28.68 -12.91
CA ALA A 72 8.19 -27.97 -12.87
C ALA A 72 7.01 -28.91 -13.15
N ARG A 73 7.16 -29.87 -14.08
CA ARG A 73 6.13 -30.92 -14.32
C ARG A 73 5.87 -31.79 -13.09
N ASN A 74 6.82 -31.90 -12.18
CA ASN A 74 6.68 -32.62 -10.90
C ASN A 74 6.27 -31.70 -9.73
N GLY A 75 5.80 -30.48 -10.01
CA GLY A 75 5.22 -29.59 -9.00
C GLY A 75 6.19 -28.60 -8.36
N ALA A 76 7.48 -28.65 -8.72
CA ALA A 76 8.49 -27.72 -8.18
C ALA A 76 8.31 -26.29 -8.69
N ALA A 77 8.75 -25.32 -7.89
CA ALA A 77 8.89 -23.93 -8.31
C ALA A 77 10.34 -23.68 -8.75
N VAL A 78 10.62 -23.85 -10.04
CA VAL A 78 12.00 -23.79 -10.54
C VAL A 78 12.40 -22.35 -10.78
N ILE A 79 13.60 -21.98 -10.35
CA ILE A 79 14.20 -20.67 -10.61
C ILE A 79 15.48 -20.90 -11.40
N THR A 80 15.53 -20.47 -12.66
CA THR A 80 16.76 -20.57 -13.45
C THR A 80 17.50 -19.24 -13.39
N ALA A 81 18.80 -19.26 -13.09
CA ALA A 81 19.66 -18.08 -13.10
C ALA A 81 20.76 -18.26 -14.16
N ALA A 82 20.47 -17.87 -15.40
CA ALA A 82 21.39 -18.02 -16.53
C ALA A 82 21.49 -16.72 -17.34
N ILE A 83 22.61 -16.52 -18.06
CA ILE A 83 22.70 -15.37 -18.96
C ILE A 83 21.70 -15.53 -20.11
N SER A 84 21.57 -16.74 -20.68
CA SER A 84 20.66 -17.08 -21.79
C SER A 84 20.57 -15.98 -22.86
N PRO A 85 21.67 -15.63 -23.55
CA PRO A 85 21.78 -14.38 -24.30
C PRO A 85 20.89 -14.28 -25.54
N TYR A 86 20.61 -15.38 -26.22
CA TYR A 86 19.88 -15.38 -27.48
C TYR A 86 18.40 -15.65 -27.26
N ARG A 87 17.55 -14.84 -27.89
CA ARG A 87 16.10 -14.86 -27.73
C ARG A 87 15.47 -16.15 -28.26
N GLU A 88 15.95 -16.62 -29.42
CA GLU A 88 15.46 -17.83 -30.09
C GLU A 88 15.38 -19.03 -29.13
N VAL A 89 16.44 -19.27 -28.34
CA VAL A 89 16.47 -20.42 -27.42
C VAL A 89 15.57 -20.20 -26.20
N ARG A 90 15.44 -18.95 -25.71
CA ARG A 90 14.50 -18.64 -24.62
C ARG A 90 13.06 -18.85 -25.07
N ASP A 91 12.71 -18.40 -26.28
CA ASP A 91 11.39 -18.59 -26.88
C ASP A 91 11.09 -20.08 -27.15
N GLU A 92 12.08 -20.85 -27.61
CA GLU A 92 12.00 -22.31 -27.76
C GLU A 92 11.63 -22.98 -26.44
N ILE A 93 12.32 -22.63 -25.34
CA ILE A 93 12.07 -23.21 -24.01
C ILE A 93 10.71 -22.77 -23.47
N ARG A 94 10.37 -21.49 -23.62
CA ARG A 94 9.08 -20.90 -23.23
C ARG A 94 7.92 -21.66 -23.87
N ALA A 95 7.97 -21.87 -25.18
CA ALA A 95 6.91 -22.57 -25.93
C ALA A 95 6.71 -24.03 -25.45
N GLN A 96 7.75 -24.65 -24.90
CA GLN A 96 7.72 -26.04 -24.44
C GLN A 96 7.43 -26.22 -22.95
N THR A 97 7.33 -25.12 -22.19
CA THR A 97 7.30 -25.13 -20.73
C THR A 97 6.04 -24.44 -20.21
N PRO A 98 5.01 -25.19 -19.79
CA PRO A 98 3.84 -24.61 -19.12
C PRO A 98 4.25 -23.86 -17.85
N GLY A 99 3.65 -22.70 -17.61
CA GLY A 99 3.97 -21.85 -16.45
C GLY A 99 5.38 -21.26 -16.49
N PHE A 100 5.87 -20.95 -17.68
CA PHE A 100 7.13 -20.23 -17.87
C PHE A 100 6.92 -18.73 -17.68
N VAL A 101 7.70 -18.11 -16.79
CA VAL A 101 7.68 -16.69 -16.47
C VAL A 101 9.07 -16.13 -16.74
N GLU A 102 9.24 -15.40 -17.84
CA GLU A 102 10.51 -14.77 -18.18
C GLU A 102 10.69 -13.48 -17.38
N VAL A 103 11.79 -13.41 -16.63
CA VAL A 103 12.17 -12.24 -15.85
C VAL A 103 13.46 -11.66 -16.43
N TYR A 104 13.36 -10.50 -17.05
CA TYR A 104 14.53 -9.78 -17.53
C TYR A 104 15.14 -8.98 -16.40
N VAL A 105 16.34 -9.38 -15.98
CA VAL A 105 17.15 -8.65 -15.01
C VAL A 105 18.01 -7.64 -15.76
N ARG A 106 17.48 -6.42 -15.89
CA ARG A 106 18.11 -5.28 -16.55
C ARG A 106 19.19 -4.67 -15.65
N CYS A 107 20.29 -4.29 -16.28
CA CYS A 107 21.36 -3.49 -15.72
C CYS A 107 22.18 -2.93 -16.88
N SER A 108 22.57 -1.65 -16.84
CA SER A 108 23.37 -1.08 -17.92
C SER A 108 24.77 -1.73 -17.99
N LEU A 109 25.35 -1.82 -19.19
CA LEU A 109 26.71 -2.34 -19.33
C LEU A 109 27.72 -1.50 -18.54
N GLU A 110 27.54 -0.18 -18.50
CA GLU A 110 28.36 0.75 -17.73
C GLU A 110 28.36 0.39 -16.25
N GLU A 111 27.18 0.18 -15.65
CA GLU A 111 27.05 -0.21 -14.26
C GLU A 111 27.66 -1.60 -13.99
N LEU A 112 27.50 -2.55 -14.92
CA LEU A 112 28.09 -3.88 -14.80
C LEU A 112 29.62 -3.85 -14.85
N VAL A 113 30.19 -3.02 -15.73
CA VAL A 113 31.64 -2.78 -15.80
C VAL A 113 32.14 -2.10 -14.52
N ARG A 114 31.36 -1.18 -13.95
CA ARG A 114 31.69 -0.52 -12.67
C ARG A 114 31.69 -1.52 -11.51
N ARG A 115 30.69 -2.40 -11.43
CA ARG A 115 30.57 -3.43 -10.39
C ARG A 115 31.63 -4.53 -10.51
N ASP A 116 31.88 -4.98 -11.73
CA ASP A 116 32.77 -6.09 -12.13
C ASP A 116 32.95 -7.20 -11.07
N VAL A 117 31.82 -7.71 -10.56
CA VAL A 117 31.76 -8.58 -9.37
C VAL A 117 32.68 -9.80 -9.48
N LYS A 118 32.87 -10.33 -10.69
CA LYS A 118 33.71 -11.51 -10.97
C LYS A 118 35.06 -11.15 -11.62
N GLY A 119 35.37 -9.87 -11.82
CA GLY A 119 36.57 -9.42 -12.54
C GLY A 119 36.58 -9.81 -14.03
N LEU A 120 35.41 -10.12 -14.61
CA LEU A 120 35.28 -10.64 -15.97
C LEU A 120 35.17 -9.50 -17.00
N TYR A 121 34.56 -8.37 -16.63
CA TYR A 121 34.41 -7.24 -17.54
C TYR A 121 35.77 -6.61 -17.85
N ARG A 122 36.63 -6.43 -16.83
CA ARG A 122 38.00 -5.93 -17.05
C ARG A 122 38.79 -6.82 -18.01
N LYS A 123 38.71 -8.15 -17.84
CA LYS A 123 39.40 -9.11 -18.71
C LYS A 123 38.85 -9.11 -20.13
N ALA A 124 37.53 -9.05 -20.29
CA ALA A 124 36.89 -8.96 -21.60
C ALA A 124 37.26 -7.67 -22.34
N LEU A 125 37.25 -6.52 -21.66
CA LEU A 125 37.64 -5.23 -22.22
C LEU A 125 39.14 -5.17 -22.56
N ALA A 126 39.98 -5.90 -21.83
CA ALA A 126 41.40 -6.07 -22.15
C ALA A 126 41.67 -7.05 -23.30
N GLY A 127 40.63 -7.71 -23.84
CA GLY A 127 40.75 -8.71 -24.91
C GLY A 127 41.20 -10.10 -24.45
N GLU A 128 41.28 -10.35 -23.15
CA GLU A 128 41.69 -11.64 -22.57
C GLU A 128 40.57 -12.70 -22.62
N LEU A 129 39.32 -12.27 -22.74
CA LEU A 129 38.15 -13.15 -22.88
C LEU A 129 37.48 -12.93 -24.23
N SER A 130 37.52 -13.94 -25.10
CA SER A 130 36.75 -13.96 -26.35
C SER A 130 35.30 -14.36 -26.10
N ASN A 131 34.38 -13.87 -26.95
CA ASN A 131 32.95 -14.19 -26.90
C ASN A 131 32.28 -13.89 -25.55
N PHE A 132 32.66 -12.78 -24.89
CA PHE A 132 32.03 -12.36 -23.65
C PHE A 132 30.75 -11.57 -23.94
N THR A 133 29.61 -12.12 -23.51
CA THR A 133 28.28 -11.57 -23.75
C THR A 133 28.13 -10.15 -23.19
N GLY A 134 27.67 -9.23 -24.03
CA GLY A 134 27.54 -7.80 -23.73
C GLY A 134 28.76 -6.95 -24.09
N VAL A 135 29.90 -7.55 -24.45
CA VAL A 135 31.12 -6.82 -24.88
C VAL A 135 31.52 -7.24 -26.30
N ASN A 136 31.78 -8.54 -26.51
CA ASN A 136 32.28 -9.09 -27.79
C ASN A 136 31.31 -10.10 -28.40
N ASP A 137 30.21 -10.43 -27.71
CA ASP A 137 29.12 -11.33 -28.12
C ASP A 137 27.79 -10.67 -27.72
N PRO A 138 26.73 -10.70 -28.55
CA PRO A 138 25.51 -9.95 -28.27
C PRO A 138 24.68 -10.53 -27.11
N TYR A 139 23.92 -9.66 -26.45
CA TYR A 139 22.80 -10.04 -25.60
C TYR A 139 21.51 -9.53 -26.23
N GLU A 140 20.62 -10.44 -26.60
CA GLU A 140 19.33 -10.10 -27.20
C GLU A 140 18.30 -9.97 -26.09
N GLN A 141 17.92 -8.72 -25.75
CA GLN A 141 16.92 -8.46 -24.72
C GLN A 141 15.58 -9.16 -25.05
N PRO A 142 14.85 -9.70 -24.05
CA PRO A 142 13.50 -10.23 -24.26
C PRO A 142 12.57 -9.16 -24.84
N ALA A 143 11.73 -9.54 -25.82
CA ALA A 143 10.75 -8.61 -26.40
C ALA A 143 9.50 -8.47 -25.52
N HIS A 144 9.05 -9.58 -24.92
CA HIS A 144 7.83 -9.64 -24.11
C HIS A 144 8.07 -10.45 -22.83
N PRO A 145 8.98 -10.01 -21.95
CA PRO A 145 9.15 -10.65 -20.65
C PRO A 145 7.91 -10.41 -19.78
N GLU A 146 7.53 -11.37 -18.95
CA GLU A 146 6.45 -11.21 -17.98
C GLU A 146 6.79 -10.18 -16.90
N VAL A 147 8.09 -10.00 -16.61
CA VAL A 147 8.62 -9.02 -15.64
C VAL A 147 9.96 -8.49 -16.13
N VAL A 148 10.18 -7.18 -16.04
CA VAL A 148 11.54 -6.61 -16.05
C VAL A 148 11.82 -5.99 -14.70
N VAL A 149 12.98 -6.33 -14.14
CA VAL A 149 13.51 -5.74 -12.92
C VAL A 149 14.79 -5.00 -13.25
N ASP A 150 14.93 -3.77 -12.75
CA ASP A 150 16.11 -2.96 -12.97
C ASP A 150 17.01 -2.93 -11.73
N SER A 151 18.02 -3.81 -11.73
CA SER A 151 18.96 -3.97 -10.61
C SER A 151 19.93 -2.79 -10.41
N GLU A 152 19.86 -1.77 -11.27
CA GLU A 152 20.61 -0.53 -11.12
C GLU A 152 19.92 0.44 -10.14
N VAL A 153 18.59 0.44 -10.13
CA VAL A 153 17.78 1.41 -9.36
C VAL A 153 16.84 0.75 -8.34
N GLU A 154 16.50 -0.53 -8.50
CA GLU A 154 15.64 -1.28 -7.58
C GLU A 154 16.45 -1.94 -6.46
N SER A 155 15.85 -2.05 -5.28
CA SER A 155 16.34 -2.94 -4.25
C SER A 155 16.05 -4.40 -4.62
N VAL A 156 16.82 -5.35 -4.06
CA VAL A 156 16.59 -6.79 -4.28
C VAL A 156 15.16 -7.18 -3.95
N GLU A 157 14.61 -6.61 -2.87
CA GLU A 157 13.27 -6.96 -2.42
C GLU A 157 12.18 -6.37 -3.31
N ASP A 158 12.39 -5.17 -3.86
CA ASP A 158 11.45 -4.62 -4.84
C ASP A 158 11.40 -5.50 -6.09
N SER A 159 12.56 -5.97 -6.55
CA SER A 159 12.64 -6.90 -7.68
C SER A 159 11.98 -8.24 -7.38
N VAL A 160 12.19 -8.82 -6.19
CA VAL A 160 11.55 -10.08 -5.76
C VAL A 160 10.03 -9.91 -5.65
N ASP A 161 9.57 -8.80 -5.06
CA ASP A 161 8.15 -8.47 -4.93
C ASP A 161 7.46 -8.37 -6.30
N ARG A 162 8.12 -7.77 -7.31
CA ARG A 162 7.59 -7.72 -8.67
C ARG A 162 7.42 -9.10 -9.27
N VAL A 163 8.38 -10.00 -9.04
CA VAL A 163 8.28 -11.38 -9.51
C VAL A 163 7.14 -12.12 -8.79
N LEU A 164 7.00 -11.96 -7.47
CA LEU A 164 5.92 -12.57 -6.69
C LEU A 164 4.54 -12.04 -7.12
N ASP A 165 4.40 -10.73 -7.35
CA ASP A 165 3.17 -10.10 -7.85
C ASP A 165 2.79 -10.66 -9.22
N ALA A 166 3.76 -10.84 -10.11
CA ALA A 166 3.53 -11.46 -11.42
C ALA A 166 3.10 -12.92 -11.27
N LEU A 167 3.72 -13.69 -10.37
CA LEU A 167 3.32 -15.07 -10.10
C LEU A 167 1.90 -15.18 -9.55
N VAL A 168 1.46 -14.25 -8.69
CA VAL A 168 0.06 -14.20 -8.23
C VAL A 168 -0.88 -13.83 -9.38
N ARG A 169 -0.53 -12.79 -10.16
CA ARG A 169 -1.32 -12.33 -11.31
C ARG A 169 -1.50 -13.41 -12.38
N LEU A 170 -0.47 -14.22 -12.62
CA LEU A 170 -0.47 -15.32 -13.58
C LEU A 170 -1.09 -16.62 -13.01
N GLY A 171 -1.52 -16.61 -11.73
CA GLY A 171 -2.17 -17.76 -11.09
C GLY A 171 -1.22 -18.88 -10.65
N HIS A 172 0.09 -18.61 -10.59
CA HIS A 172 1.11 -19.55 -10.12
C HIS A 172 1.24 -19.57 -8.59
N LEU A 173 0.84 -18.50 -7.91
CA LEU A 173 0.77 -18.40 -6.46
C LEU A 173 -0.63 -17.98 -6.02
N THR A 174 -1.10 -18.57 -4.91
CA THR A 174 -2.28 -18.08 -4.19
C THR A 174 -1.88 -16.89 -3.33
N GLY A 175 -2.61 -15.78 -3.41
CA GLY A 175 -2.35 -14.60 -2.61
C GLY A 175 -3.40 -13.52 -2.82
N ALA A 176 -3.32 -12.45 -2.03
CA ALA A 176 -4.10 -11.25 -2.30
C ALA A 176 -3.70 -10.71 -3.69
N PRO A 177 -4.65 -10.20 -4.49
CA PRO A 177 -4.33 -9.53 -5.75
C PRO A 177 -3.26 -8.45 -5.54
N PRO A 178 -2.25 -8.36 -6.43
CA PRO A 178 -1.15 -7.42 -6.30
C PRO A 178 -1.61 -5.97 -6.43
N GLU A 179 -0.76 -5.05 -6.00
CA GLU A 179 -1.00 -3.61 -6.22
C GLU A 179 -0.91 -3.29 -7.72
N ARG A 180 -1.72 -2.32 -8.15
CA ARG A 180 -1.71 -1.75 -9.51
C ARG A 180 -0.96 -0.42 -9.52
N VAL A 181 0.22 -0.42 -8.91
CA VAL A 181 1.14 0.71 -8.85
C VAL A 181 2.41 0.30 -9.59
N PRO A 182 2.51 0.54 -10.90
CA PRO A 182 3.67 0.12 -11.69
C PRO A 182 4.96 0.80 -11.20
N ARG A 183 6.10 0.14 -11.45
CA ARG A 183 7.43 0.57 -11.00
C ARG A 183 8.47 0.42 -12.11
N GLY A 184 9.52 1.25 -12.09
CA GLY A 184 10.60 1.22 -13.08
C GLY A 184 10.06 1.31 -14.51
N HIS A 185 10.52 0.44 -15.41
CA HIS A 185 10.10 0.42 -16.82
C HIS A 185 8.57 0.27 -17.04
N GLU A 186 7.86 -0.46 -16.17
CA GLU A 186 6.39 -0.59 -16.25
C GLU A 186 5.72 0.76 -16.00
N LEU A 187 6.28 1.56 -15.10
CA LEU A 187 5.79 2.91 -14.82
C LEU A 187 6.08 3.85 -15.99
N GLU A 188 7.29 3.79 -16.55
CA GLU A 188 7.67 4.56 -17.73
C GLU A 188 6.74 4.28 -18.91
N ALA A 189 6.51 3.00 -19.22
CA ALA A 189 5.60 2.58 -20.28
C ALA A 189 4.15 3.01 -20.02
N ALA A 190 3.68 2.89 -18.77
CA ALA A 190 2.32 3.30 -18.41
C ALA A 190 2.14 4.83 -18.44
N ILE A 191 3.18 5.62 -18.12
CA ILE A 191 3.17 7.08 -18.27
C ILE A 191 3.12 7.45 -19.76
N GLU A 192 3.92 6.80 -20.60
CA GLU A 192 3.91 7.02 -22.06
C GLU A 192 2.53 6.69 -22.65
N GLU A 193 1.95 5.53 -22.28
CA GLU A 193 0.60 5.14 -22.68
C GLU A 193 -0.42 6.20 -22.25
N ALA A 194 -0.41 6.59 -20.97
CA ALA A 194 -1.35 7.57 -20.43
C ALA A 194 -1.23 8.95 -21.10
N GLY A 195 -0.05 9.29 -21.64
CA GLY A 195 0.17 10.48 -22.46
C GLY A 195 -0.70 10.53 -23.72
N HIS A 196 -1.04 9.37 -24.29
CA HIS A 196 -1.81 9.23 -25.53
C HIS A 196 -3.30 8.93 -25.30
N LEU A 197 -3.70 8.55 -24.08
CA LEU A 197 -5.09 8.28 -23.75
C LEU A 197 -5.92 9.57 -23.58
N PRO A 198 -7.23 9.54 -23.90
CA PRO A 198 -8.15 10.60 -23.49
C PRO A 198 -8.08 10.85 -21.99
N GLY A 199 -8.14 12.12 -21.57
CA GLY A 199 -7.96 12.52 -20.18
C GLY A 199 -9.26 12.90 -19.46
N LEU A 200 -9.36 12.53 -18.19
CA LEU A 200 -10.32 13.09 -17.23
C LEU A 200 -9.55 13.82 -16.13
N GLU A 201 -9.79 15.13 -16.01
CA GLU A 201 -9.23 15.93 -14.91
C GLU A 201 -9.95 15.59 -13.61
N VAL A 202 -9.19 15.38 -12.53
CA VAL A 202 -9.71 14.98 -11.22
C VAL A 202 -9.09 15.77 -10.08
N GLY A 203 -9.78 15.83 -8.94
CA GLY A 203 -9.33 16.54 -7.76
C GLY A 203 -8.35 15.74 -6.87
N SER A 204 -7.96 16.37 -5.77
CA SER A 204 -7.12 15.78 -4.71
C SER A 204 -7.76 14.53 -4.07
N ARG A 205 -9.08 14.53 -3.91
CA ARG A 205 -9.84 13.42 -3.29
C ARG A 205 -9.85 12.20 -4.19
N GLU A 206 -10.13 12.39 -5.47
CA GLU A 206 -10.09 11.32 -6.46
C GLU A 206 -8.68 10.78 -6.66
N HIS A 207 -7.63 11.63 -6.60
CA HIS A 207 -6.24 11.18 -6.63
C HIS A 207 -5.91 10.28 -5.42
N SER A 208 -6.40 10.65 -4.24
CA SER A 208 -6.22 9.87 -3.02
C SER A 208 -6.94 8.53 -3.08
N ASP A 209 -8.20 8.53 -3.53
CA ASP A 209 -9.00 7.31 -3.71
C ASP A 209 -8.39 6.39 -4.79
N LEU A 210 -7.96 6.96 -5.93
CA LEU A 210 -7.22 6.25 -6.99
C LEU A 210 -6.00 5.51 -6.42
N TYR A 211 -5.16 6.21 -5.67
CA TYR A 211 -3.95 5.62 -5.11
C TYR A 211 -4.28 4.54 -4.09
N LEU A 212 -5.27 4.76 -3.22
CA LEU A 212 -5.67 3.78 -2.21
C LEU A 212 -6.33 2.52 -2.81
N LEU A 213 -7.04 2.65 -3.92
CA LEU A 213 -7.57 1.52 -4.70
C LEU A 213 -6.40 0.73 -5.34
N ALA A 214 -5.51 1.42 -6.04
CA ALA A 214 -4.38 0.81 -6.74
C ALA A 214 -3.37 0.16 -5.77
N SER A 215 -3.07 0.81 -4.65
CA SER A 215 -2.15 0.31 -3.61
C SER A 215 -2.80 -0.71 -2.66
N ARG A 216 -4.05 -1.12 -2.93
CA ARG A 216 -4.81 -2.09 -2.12
C ARG A 216 -5.11 -1.61 -0.69
N GLY A 217 -4.96 -0.32 -0.41
CA GLY A 217 -5.40 0.31 0.84
C GLY A 217 -6.92 0.17 1.08
N LEU A 218 -7.71 0.10 0.00
CA LEU A 218 -9.17 -0.10 0.03
C LEU A 218 -9.62 -1.50 -0.45
N ALA A 219 -8.72 -2.50 -0.40
CA ALA A 219 -9.09 -3.87 -0.70
C ALA A 219 -10.31 -4.34 0.13
N PRO A 220 -11.24 -5.11 -0.46
CA PRO A 220 -11.05 -5.89 -1.69
C PRO A 220 -11.20 -5.11 -3.00
N LEU A 221 -11.72 -3.87 -2.98
CA LEU A 221 -11.83 -3.04 -4.19
C LEU A 221 -10.48 -2.89 -4.91
N ASP A 222 -10.50 -2.97 -6.23
CA ASP A 222 -9.37 -2.74 -7.13
C ASP A 222 -9.67 -1.67 -8.20
N GLY A 223 -10.77 -0.94 -8.00
CA GLY A 223 -11.32 0.05 -8.92
C GLY A 223 -12.39 0.92 -8.27
N PHE A 224 -12.82 1.97 -8.98
CA PHE A 224 -14.00 2.72 -8.58
C PHE A 224 -15.24 1.83 -8.71
N MET A 225 -16.13 1.90 -7.72
CA MET A 225 -17.23 0.94 -7.56
C MET A 225 -18.20 0.93 -8.74
N GLY A 226 -18.71 -0.26 -9.06
CA GLY A 226 -19.88 -0.46 -9.92
C GLY A 226 -21.21 -0.19 -9.20
N GLU A 227 -22.29 -0.16 -9.99
CA GLU A 227 -23.64 0.15 -9.47
C GLU A 227 -24.10 -0.83 -8.38
N LEU A 228 -23.83 -2.13 -8.56
CA LEU A 228 -24.25 -3.16 -7.60
C LEU A 228 -23.54 -2.99 -6.25
N ASP A 229 -22.22 -2.77 -6.26
CA ASP A 229 -21.46 -2.51 -5.04
C ASP A 229 -21.87 -1.19 -4.41
N TYR A 230 -22.09 -0.14 -5.20
CA TYR A 230 -22.59 1.14 -4.71
C TYR A 230 -23.91 0.98 -3.95
N GLN A 231 -24.90 0.32 -4.55
CA GLN A 231 -26.21 0.13 -3.94
C GLN A 231 -26.13 -0.73 -2.68
N ALA A 232 -25.37 -1.83 -2.72
CA ALA A 232 -25.18 -2.71 -1.57
C ALA A 232 -24.47 -2.01 -0.40
N VAL A 233 -23.46 -1.19 -0.68
CA VAL A 233 -22.71 -0.47 0.35
C VAL A 233 -23.61 0.55 1.04
N VAL A 234 -24.41 1.29 0.28
CA VAL A 234 -25.35 2.28 0.85
C VAL A 234 -26.47 1.60 1.64
N ALA A 235 -27.00 0.47 1.15
CA ALA A 235 -28.08 -0.24 1.82
C ALA A 235 -27.62 -0.96 3.10
N ASP A 236 -26.53 -1.72 3.00
CA ASP A 236 -26.19 -2.77 3.97
C ASP A 236 -24.81 -2.58 4.61
N GLY A 237 -24.01 -1.63 4.15
CA GLY A 237 -22.61 -1.48 4.58
C GLY A 237 -21.75 -2.68 4.18
N ARG A 238 -22.03 -3.25 3.00
CA ARG A 238 -21.35 -4.41 2.40
C ARG A 238 -21.25 -4.26 0.88
N LEU A 239 -20.23 -4.84 0.28
CA LEU A 239 -20.17 -5.03 -1.18
C LEU A 239 -21.22 -6.05 -1.63
N ALA A 240 -21.46 -6.13 -2.95
CA ALA A 240 -22.45 -7.05 -3.52
C ALA A 240 -22.11 -8.53 -3.27
N ASP A 241 -20.84 -8.86 -3.06
CA ASP A 241 -20.37 -10.20 -2.67
C ASP A 241 -20.54 -10.51 -1.16
N GLY A 242 -21.04 -9.54 -0.38
CA GLY A 242 -21.23 -9.62 1.07
C GLY A 242 -20.02 -9.18 1.90
N SER A 243 -18.89 -8.85 1.28
CA SER A 243 -17.69 -8.36 1.97
C SER A 243 -17.98 -7.06 2.73
N PRO A 244 -17.51 -6.88 3.98
CA PRO A 244 -17.68 -5.63 4.71
C PRO A 244 -17.05 -4.43 3.99
N PHE A 245 -17.85 -3.39 3.73
CA PHE A 245 -17.40 -2.10 3.21
C PHE A 245 -18.50 -1.06 3.38
N THR A 246 -18.21 0.09 4.00
CA THR A 246 -19.27 0.94 4.58
C THR A 246 -19.42 2.31 3.93
N ILE A 247 -18.60 2.65 2.94
CA ILE A 247 -18.60 3.97 2.31
C ILE A 247 -18.37 3.81 0.82
N PRO A 248 -19.19 4.39 -0.06
CA PRO A 248 -18.94 4.33 -1.50
C PRO A 248 -17.64 5.03 -1.93
N VAL A 249 -16.93 4.43 -2.89
CA VAL A 249 -15.74 5.00 -3.53
C VAL A 249 -16.02 5.11 -5.02
N THR A 250 -16.50 6.29 -5.43
CA THR A 250 -17.02 6.54 -6.78
C THR A 250 -16.27 7.67 -7.47
N LEU A 251 -15.98 7.53 -8.76
CA LEU A 251 -15.47 8.61 -9.60
C LEU A 251 -16.65 9.31 -10.29
N ARG A 252 -16.94 10.55 -9.91
CA ARG A 252 -18.09 11.31 -10.44
C ARG A 252 -17.72 12.04 -11.74
N ILE A 253 -18.65 12.04 -12.70
CA ILE A 253 -18.48 12.68 -14.01
C ILE A 253 -19.72 13.45 -14.43
N GLU A 254 -19.53 14.46 -15.26
CA GLU A 254 -20.64 15.20 -15.89
C GLU A 254 -21.52 14.29 -16.75
N ASP A 255 -22.83 14.57 -16.76
CA ASP A 255 -23.79 13.83 -17.56
C ASP A 255 -23.57 14.01 -19.07
N GLY A 256 -23.91 12.97 -19.83
CA GLY A 256 -23.83 13.00 -21.31
C GLY A 256 -22.42 12.82 -21.88
N ARG A 257 -21.40 12.66 -21.03
CA ARG A 257 -20.03 12.37 -21.48
C ARG A 257 -19.91 10.92 -21.96
N SER A 258 -19.64 10.73 -23.26
CA SER A 258 -19.20 9.43 -23.78
C SER A 258 -17.79 9.13 -23.27
N LEU A 259 -17.57 7.93 -22.74
CA LEU A 259 -16.28 7.52 -22.19
C LEU A 259 -15.66 6.45 -23.09
N PRO A 260 -14.34 6.50 -23.33
CA PRO A 260 -13.63 5.38 -23.95
C PRO A 260 -13.54 4.21 -22.96
N ASP A 261 -13.23 3.02 -23.47
CA ASP A 261 -12.99 1.82 -22.64
C ASP A 261 -11.79 1.98 -21.69
N ARG A 262 -10.88 2.90 -21.99
CA ARG A 262 -9.68 3.18 -21.20
C ARG A 262 -9.32 4.66 -21.28
N MET A 263 -9.06 5.29 -20.14
CA MET A 263 -8.71 6.72 -20.09
C MET A 263 -7.67 7.04 -19.01
N ALA A 264 -6.92 8.12 -19.21
CA ALA A 264 -6.02 8.66 -18.21
C ALA A 264 -6.78 9.54 -17.22
N LEU A 265 -6.49 9.38 -15.93
CA LEU A 265 -6.86 10.34 -14.89
C LEU A 265 -5.73 11.34 -14.74
N ARG A 266 -6.08 12.63 -14.79
CA ARG A 266 -5.12 13.74 -14.80
C ARG A 266 -5.36 14.70 -13.65
N ARG A 267 -4.27 15.28 -13.17
CA ARG A 267 -4.30 16.36 -12.19
C ARG A 267 -3.26 17.41 -12.57
N ASP A 268 -3.71 18.65 -12.69
CA ASP A 268 -2.92 19.78 -13.17
C ASP A 268 -2.29 19.48 -14.55
N GLY A 269 -3.02 18.72 -15.39
CA GLY A 269 -2.59 18.27 -16.72
C GLY A 269 -1.69 17.01 -16.74
N GLU A 270 -1.10 16.62 -15.61
CA GLU A 270 -0.23 15.44 -15.51
C GLU A 270 -1.04 14.14 -15.35
N PRO A 271 -0.69 13.05 -16.07
CA PRO A 271 -1.26 11.74 -15.81
C PRO A 271 -0.88 11.22 -14.41
N ILE A 272 -1.89 10.95 -13.58
CA ILE A 272 -1.71 10.37 -12.24
C ILE A 272 -2.18 8.91 -12.17
N GLY A 273 -2.99 8.47 -13.13
CA GLY A 273 -3.54 7.12 -13.19
C GLY A 273 -4.18 6.78 -14.53
N ILE A 274 -4.57 5.52 -14.66
CA ILE A 274 -5.37 5.00 -15.77
C ILE A 274 -6.58 4.29 -15.16
N ILE A 275 -7.75 4.44 -15.78
CA ILE A 275 -8.94 3.64 -15.48
C ILE A 275 -9.34 2.83 -16.73
N ASP A 276 -9.56 1.53 -16.51
CA ASP A 276 -10.23 0.62 -17.44
C ASP A 276 -11.73 0.69 -17.16
N VAL A 277 -12.48 1.38 -18.01
CA VAL A 277 -13.90 1.68 -17.82
C VAL A 277 -14.73 0.43 -18.04
N GLU A 278 -15.53 0.06 -17.04
CA GLU A 278 -16.41 -1.10 -17.11
C GLU A 278 -17.87 -0.69 -17.34
N SER A 279 -18.33 0.39 -16.68
CA SER A 279 -19.69 0.89 -16.82
C SER A 279 -19.84 2.32 -16.29
N THR A 280 -21.00 2.92 -16.57
CA THR A 280 -21.45 4.17 -15.93
C THR A 280 -22.84 3.96 -15.35
N PHE A 281 -23.14 4.64 -14.25
CA PHE A 281 -24.45 4.55 -13.59
C PHE A 281 -24.84 5.86 -12.92
N LEU A 282 -26.13 6.01 -12.63
CA LEU A 282 -26.66 7.13 -11.88
C LEU A 282 -26.63 6.81 -10.39
N THR A 283 -26.00 7.69 -9.63
CA THR A 283 -25.99 7.62 -8.17
C THR A 283 -27.26 8.20 -7.58
N GLN A 284 -27.48 7.95 -6.30
CA GLN A 284 -28.66 8.41 -5.57
C GLN A 284 -28.22 9.19 -4.32
N PRO A 285 -27.87 10.48 -4.46
CA PRO A 285 -27.32 11.30 -3.37
C PRO A 285 -28.15 11.27 -2.08
N GLU A 286 -29.48 11.27 -2.21
CA GLU A 286 -30.38 11.27 -1.05
C GLU A 286 -30.43 9.92 -0.34
N PHE A 287 -30.38 8.82 -1.10
CA PHE A 287 -30.27 7.48 -0.55
C PHE A 287 -28.92 7.28 0.15
N GLU A 288 -27.84 7.78 -0.45
CA GLU A 288 -26.49 7.74 0.12
C GLU A 288 -26.34 8.66 1.35
N ALA A 289 -26.99 9.82 1.36
CA ALA A 289 -27.00 10.73 2.51
C ALA A 289 -27.57 10.02 3.75
N GLU A 290 -28.74 9.42 3.64
CA GLU A 290 -29.39 8.72 4.74
C GLU A 290 -28.68 7.41 5.10
N GLY A 291 -28.28 6.60 4.11
CA GLY A 291 -27.64 5.31 4.33
C GLY A 291 -26.26 5.38 4.98
N ILE A 292 -25.45 6.38 4.60
CA ILE A 292 -24.06 6.51 5.06
C ILE A 292 -23.93 7.47 6.24
N TYR A 293 -24.58 8.62 6.17
CA TYR A 293 -24.42 9.68 7.18
C TYR A 293 -25.53 9.68 8.22
N GLY A 294 -26.62 8.93 8.00
CA GLY A 294 -27.79 8.91 8.90
C GLY A 294 -28.55 10.24 8.92
N THR A 295 -28.33 11.10 7.93
CA THR A 295 -28.98 12.41 7.82
C THR A 295 -28.93 12.94 6.39
N SER A 296 -29.99 13.63 5.98
CA SER A 296 -30.05 14.44 4.76
C SER A 296 -29.81 15.93 5.01
N SER A 297 -29.36 16.32 6.21
CA SER A 297 -29.12 17.72 6.56
C SER A 297 -27.97 18.36 5.76
N HIS A 298 -28.21 19.54 5.20
CA HIS A 298 -27.19 20.33 4.49
C HIS A 298 -26.14 20.94 5.45
N GLU A 299 -26.38 20.90 6.76
CA GLU A 299 -25.40 21.28 7.78
C GLU A 299 -24.27 20.24 7.88
N HIS A 300 -24.52 18.98 7.51
CA HIS A 300 -23.49 17.97 7.45
C HIS A 300 -22.56 18.24 6.24
N PRO A 301 -21.24 18.42 6.44
CA PRO A 301 -20.32 18.88 5.39
C PRO A 301 -20.29 17.91 4.19
N SER A 302 -20.32 16.61 4.45
CA SER A 302 -20.23 15.60 3.39
C SER A 302 -21.55 15.36 2.67
N VAL A 303 -22.70 15.66 3.30
CA VAL A 303 -24.01 15.60 2.63
C VAL A 303 -24.14 16.77 1.67
N ARG A 304 -23.67 17.96 2.09
CA ARG A 304 -23.56 19.13 1.20
C ARG A 304 -22.66 18.84 0.00
N LEU A 305 -21.48 18.28 0.26
CA LEU A 305 -20.56 17.88 -0.80
C LEU A 305 -21.21 16.87 -1.75
N LEU A 306 -21.81 15.80 -1.22
CA LEU A 306 -22.46 14.75 -2.01
C LEU A 306 -23.50 15.30 -2.99
N ARG A 307 -24.31 16.28 -2.56
CA ARG A 307 -25.30 16.97 -3.41
C ARG A 307 -24.70 17.90 -4.46
N SER A 308 -23.48 18.39 -4.23
CA SER A 308 -22.80 19.25 -5.20
C SER A 308 -22.08 18.46 -6.30
N LEU A 309 -21.88 17.16 -6.11
CA LEU A 309 -21.20 16.31 -7.07
C LEU A 309 -22.13 15.93 -8.24
N PRO A 310 -21.56 15.67 -9.44
CA PRO A 310 -22.33 15.11 -10.53
C PRO A 310 -23.03 13.79 -10.17
N ALA A 311 -24.22 13.60 -10.75
CA ALA A 311 -25.08 12.45 -10.47
C ALA A 311 -24.54 11.14 -11.07
N ARG A 312 -23.73 11.21 -12.12
CA ARG A 312 -23.18 10.03 -12.80
C ARG A 312 -21.83 9.62 -12.23
N ALA A 313 -21.62 8.31 -12.11
CA ALA A 313 -20.36 7.72 -11.69
C ALA A 313 -19.80 6.77 -12.76
N VAL A 314 -18.48 6.59 -12.74
CA VAL A 314 -17.75 5.64 -13.58
C VAL A 314 -17.24 4.50 -12.70
N ALA A 315 -17.51 3.29 -13.14
CA ALA A 315 -16.95 2.08 -12.58
C ALA A 315 -15.78 1.60 -13.42
N GLY A 316 -14.73 1.11 -12.77
CA GLY A 316 -13.58 0.60 -13.51
C GLY A 316 -12.36 0.37 -12.67
N LYS A 317 -11.52 -0.55 -13.13
CA LYS A 317 -10.25 -0.91 -12.47
C LYS A 317 -9.23 0.17 -12.69
N VAL A 318 -8.38 0.39 -11.69
CA VAL A 318 -7.46 1.53 -11.72
C VAL A 318 -6.00 1.09 -11.64
N THR A 319 -5.14 1.85 -12.32
CA THR A 319 -3.69 1.81 -12.18
C THR A 319 -3.22 3.19 -11.73
N ALA A 320 -2.47 3.29 -10.64
CA ALA A 320 -1.95 4.58 -10.16
C ALA A 320 -0.51 4.77 -10.59
N LEU A 321 -0.25 5.81 -11.37
CA LEU A 321 1.09 6.17 -11.86
C LEU A 321 1.85 7.04 -10.86
N LYS A 322 1.12 7.80 -10.03
CA LYS A 322 1.70 8.75 -9.08
C LYS A 322 0.96 8.69 -7.75
N ALA A 323 1.67 8.49 -6.65
CA ALA A 323 1.10 8.65 -5.31
C ALA A 323 0.78 10.14 -5.04
N PRO A 324 -0.28 10.45 -4.28
CA PRO A 324 -0.49 11.81 -3.79
C PRO A 324 0.65 12.20 -2.84
N SER A 325 1.16 13.41 -2.97
CA SER A 325 2.17 13.95 -2.06
C SER A 325 1.57 15.05 -1.19
N PHE A 326 1.95 15.02 0.08
CA PHE A 326 1.50 15.93 1.14
C PHE A 326 2.68 16.64 1.81
N GLY A 327 3.89 16.47 1.28
CA GLY A 327 5.11 17.09 1.81
C GLY A 327 5.81 16.26 2.90
N PHE A 328 5.46 14.98 3.07
CA PHE A 328 6.04 14.10 4.09
C PHE A 328 6.56 12.79 3.49
N PRO A 329 7.52 12.83 2.55
CA PRO A 329 7.91 11.66 1.74
C PRO A 329 8.42 10.47 2.58
N ALA A 330 9.00 10.71 3.76
CA ALA A 330 9.46 9.64 4.65
C ALA A 330 8.31 8.89 5.35
N GLN A 331 7.15 9.54 5.50
CA GLN A 331 5.96 9.00 6.15
C GLN A 331 4.87 8.59 5.16
N GLU A 332 4.97 8.99 3.88
CA GLU A 332 4.10 8.58 2.77
C GLU A 332 4.37 7.13 2.35
N LEU A 333 4.01 6.19 3.24
CA LEU A 333 4.24 4.76 3.07
C LEU A 333 3.00 4.04 2.53
N SER A 334 3.17 3.17 1.55
CA SER A 334 2.11 2.30 1.04
C SER A 334 1.75 1.17 2.02
N PRO A 335 0.60 0.49 1.83
CA PRO A 335 0.26 -0.70 2.61
C PRO A 335 1.35 -1.76 2.60
N ARG A 336 1.98 -2.01 1.44
CA ARG A 336 3.09 -2.95 1.31
C ARG A 336 4.31 -2.51 2.12
N GLN A 337 4.70 -1.25 2.04
CA GLN A 337 5.86 -0.73 2.77
C GLN A 337 5.65 -0.81 4.28
N VAL A 338 4.45 -0.48 4.78
CA VAL A 338 4.13 -0.60 6.21
C VAL A 338 4.18 -2.06 6.67
N ARG A 339 3.58 -3.00 5.92
CA ARG A 339 3.66 -4.44 6.23
C ARG A 339 5.10 -4.95 6.25
N ARG A 340 5.92 -4.49 5.32
CA ARG A 340 7.34 -4.84 5.25
C ARG A 340 8.11 -4.34 6.46
N ILE A 341 7.96 -3.07 6.83
CA ILE A 341 8.62 -2.50 8.03
C ILE A 341 8.20 -3.27 9.28
N ALA A 342 6.92 -3.61 9.42
CA ALA A 342 6.44 -4.43 10.53
C ALA A 342 7.11 -5.82 10.55
N ALA A 343 7.20 -6.50 9.41
CA ALA A 343 7.86 -7.80 9.29
C ALA A 343 9.37 -7.73 9.60
N GLU A 344 10.07 -6.72 9.09
CA GLU A 344 11.50 -6.48 9.35
C GLU A 344 11.78 -6.22 10.85
N ARG A 345 10.83 -5.59 11.55
CA ARG A 345 10.87 -5.39 13.01
C ARG A 345 10.39 -6.62 13.81
N GLY A 346 9.99 -7.69 13.14
CA GLY A 346 9.46 -8.91 13.78
C GLY A 346 8.09 -8.73 14.42
N TRP A 347 7.33 -7.69 14.07
CA TRP A 347 6.00 -7.46 14.60
C TRP A 347 5.01 -8.47 14.00
N ARG A 348 4.40 -9.30 14.84
CA ARG A 348 3.31 -10.21 14.46
C ARG A 348 1.96 -9.55 14.65
N THR A 349 1.88 -8.63 15.60
CA THR A 349 0.69 -7.87 15.95
C THR A 349 1.00 -6.37 15.89
N MET A 350 0.10 -5.63 15.29
CA MET A 350 0.20 -4.17 15.16
C MET A 350 -1.18 -3.55 15.39
N VAL A 351 -1.22 -2.46 16.16
CA VAL A 351 -2.43 -1.67 16.38
C VAL A 351 -2.39 -0.39 15.56
N GLY A 352 -3.46 -0.09 14.83
CA GLY A 352 -3.63 1.17 14.11
C GLY A 352 -4.32 2.24 14.96
N PHE A 353 -3.81 3.46 14.91
CA PHE A 353 -4.47 4.64 15.49
C PHE A 353 -4.73 5.71 14.42
N GLN A 354 -6.00 5.96 14.12
CA GLN A 354 -6.45 7.05 13.26
C GLN A 354 -6.46 8.36 14.03
N THR A 355 -5.96 9.43 13.42
CA THR A 355 -6.20 10.78 13.93
C THR A 355 -6.19 11.83 12.83
N ARG A 356 -6.93 12.91 13.04
CA ARG A 356 -6.80 14.18 12.28
C ARG A 356 -6.39 15.35 13.18
N ASN A 357 -6.22 15.09 14.47
CA ASN A 357 -5.91 16.06 15.51
C ASN A 357 -4.57 15.72 16.17
N PRO A 358 -3.85 16.72 16.74
CA PRO A 358 -2.72 16.44 17.62
C PRO A 358 -3.08 15.40 18.70
N VAL A 359 -2.14 14.50 18.99
CA VAL A 359 -2.33 13.46 20.02
C VAL A 359 -2.14 14.11 21.40
N HIS A 360 -3.24 14.26 22.13
CA HIS A 360 -3.25 14.71 23.53
C HIS A 360 -3.13 13.51 24.49
N ARG A 361 -3.00 13.78 25.80
CA ARG A 361 -2.76 12.77 26.85
C ARG A 361 -3.81 11.64 26.90
N ALA A 362 -5.07 11.94 26.58
CA ALA A 362 -6.09 10.89 26.41
C ALA A 362 -5.79 9.94 25.24
N HIS A 363 -5.46 10.46 24.05
CA HIS A 363 -5.06 9.61 22.93
C HIS A 363 -3.76 8.84 23.23
N GLU A 364 -2.79 9.47 23.90
CA GLU A 364 -1.56 8.81 24.38
C GLU A 364 -1.89 7.63 25.30
N TYR A 365 -2.82 7.81 26.25
CA TYR A 365 -3.27 6.74 27.15
C TYR A 365 -3.87 5.55 26.38
N LEU A 366 -4.77 5.81 25.42
CA LEU A 366 -5.37 4.76 24.58
C LEU A 366 -4.29 3.98 23.82
N GLN A 367 -3.36 4.69 23.19
CA GLN A 367 -2.28 4.09 22.42
C GLN A 367 -1.36 3.25 23.31
N LYS A 368 -1.00 3.74 24.50
CA LYS A 368 -0.13 3.01 25.44
C LYS A 368 -0.80 1.76 25.99
N VAL A 369 -2.08 1.84 26.38
CA VAL A 369 -2.83 0.66 26.84
C VAL A 369 -2.92 -0.39 25.74
N ALA A 370 -3.17 0.01 24.49
CA ALA A 370 -3.17 -0.93 23.37
C ALA A 370 -1.79 -1.53 23.09
N LEU A 371 -0.72 -0.72 23.20
CA LEU A 371 0.65 -1.15 22.96
C LEU A 371 1.15 -2.17 24.01
N GLU A 372 0.53 -2.26 25.19
CA GLU A 372 0.82 -3.36 26.13
C GLU A 372 0.39 -4.74 25.58
N LEU A 373 -0.53 -4.78 24.62
CA LEU A 373 -1.11 -6.03 24.10
C LEU A 373 -0.51 -6.49 22.77
N VAL A 374 0.19 -5.61 22.04
CA VAL A 374 0.64 -5.86 20.66
C VAL A 374 2.09 -5.46 20.44
N ASP A 375 2.75 -5.96 19.40
CA ASP A 375 4.19 -5.71 19.19
C ASP A 375 4.48 -4.24 18.84
N GLY A 376 3.64 -3.62 18.01
CA GLY A 376 3.83 -2.24 17.55
C GLY A 376 2.57 -1.41 17.33
N LEU A 377 2.76 -0.09 17.27
CA LEU A 377 1.74 0.92 16.99
C LEU A 377 2.01 1.59 15.64
N LEU A 378 1.01 1.58 14.76
CA LEU A 378 0.96 2.44 13.59
C LEU A 378 0.16 3.70 13.93
N LEU A 379 0.86 4.80 14.23
CA LEU A 379 0.24 6.12 14.31
C LEU A 379 0.02 6.61 12.87
N HIS A 380 -1.25 6.68 12.47
CA HIS A 380 -1.63 6.79 11.06
C HIS A 380 -2.51 8.04 10.81
N PRO A 381 -1.96 9.25 10.94
CA PRO A 381 -2.72 10.49 10.77
C PRO A 381 -3.21 10.71 9.35
N LEU A 382 -4.43 11.24 9.24
CA LEU A 382 -5.01 11.66 7.98
C LEU A 382 -4.37 12.98 7.50
N VAL A 383 -3.88 12.99 6.27
CA VAL A 383 -3.27 14.16 5.61
C VAL A 383 -4.00 14.57 4.33
N GLY A 384 -4.94 13.76 3.84
CA GLY A 384 -5.87 14.16 2.79
C GLY A 384 -6.76 15.33 3.20
N GLU A 385 -7.64 15.76 2.29
CA GLU A 385 -8.49 16.93 2.50
C GLU A 385 -9.29 16.85 3.82
N THR A 386 -9.17 17.90 4.64
CA THR A 386 -9.90 18.10 5.89
C THR A 386 -10.70 19.41 5.85
N LYS A 387 -11.58 19.62 6.83
CA LYS A 387 -12.35 20.86 6.95
C LYS A 387 -11.43 22.04 7.29
N SER A 388 -11.86 23.26 6.95
CA SER A 388 -11.03 24.46 7.00
C SER A 388 -10.56 24.90 8.39
N ASP A 389 -11.26 24.49 9.46
CA ASP A 389 -10.94 24.82 10.85
C ASP A 389 -10.00 23.81 11.54
N ASP A 390 -9.53 22.77 10.83
CA ASP A 390 -8.54 21.83 11.35
C ASP A 390 -7.11 22.43 11.35
N ILE A 391 -6.32 22.05 12.36
CA ILE A 391 -4.91 22.45 12.51
C ILE A 391 -4.11 21.97 11.28
N PRO A 392 -3.25 22.78 10.63
CA PRO A 392 -2.50 22.37 9.44
C PRO A 392 -1.69 21.09 9.60
N ALA A 393 -1.54 20.31 8.51
CA ALA A 393 -0.91 19.00 8.55
C ALA A 393 0.54 19.05 9.04
N GLU A 394 1.29 20.08 8.66
CA GLU A 394 2.70 20.30 9.06
C GLU A 394 2.83 20.43 10.58
N VAL A 395 1.91 21.17 11.21
CA VAL A 395 1.88 21.36 12.66
C VAL A 395 1.51 20.04 13.35
N ARG A 396 0.53 19.30 12.81
CA ARG A 396 0.14 18.00 13.36
C ARG A 396 1.27 16.99 13.29
N MET A 397 1.97 16.90 12.15
CA MET A 397 3.11 16.01 11.96
C MET A 397 4.24 16.31 12.94
N ALA A 398 4.60 17.58 13.12
CA ALA A 398 5.58 17.99 14.12
C ALA A 398 5.16 17.62 15.56
N CYS A 399 3.85 17.72 15.89
CA CYS A 399 3.34 17.26 17.18
C CYS A 399 3.51 15.74 17.37
N TYR A 400 3.26 14.94 16.32
CA TYR A 400 3.41 13.48 16.40
C TYR A 400 4.87 13.09 16.57
N GLU A 401 5.79 13.72 15.85
CA GLU A 401 7.23 13.47 15.97
C GLU A 401 7.75 13.82 17.37
N ALA A 402 7.36 14.99 17.90
CA ALA A 402 7.72 15.41 19.25
C ALA A 402 7.19 14.42 20.31
N LEU A 403 5.95 13.93 20.13
CA LEU A 403 5.37 12.96 21.04
C LEU A 403 6.08 11.60 20.97
N LEU A 404 6.26 11.04 19.77
CA LEU A 404 6.84 9.71 19.60
C LEU A 404 8.30 9.66 20.06
N SER A 405 9.09 10.68 19.73
CA SER A 405 10.51 10.76 20.14
C SER A 405 10.70 10.90 21.65
N GLY A 406 9.82 11.65 22.33
CA GLY A 406 9.94 11.90 23.77
C GLY A 406 9.30 10.84 24.67
N TYR A 407 8.30 10.09 24.17
CA TYR A 407 7.38 9.37 25.05
C TYR A 407 7.04 7.93 24.63
N TYR A 408 7.63 7.41 23.55
CA TYR A 408 7.41 6.04 23.04
C TYR A 408 8.73 5.31 22.76
N PRO A 409 8.78 3.97 22.89
CA PRO A 409 9.90 3.17 22.41
C PRO A 409 9.95 3.21 20.88
N ALA A 410 11.06 3.68 20.31
CA ALA A 410 11.20 3.93 18.87
C ALA A 410 11.00 2.66 18.02
N GLU A 411 11.45 1.51 18.55
CA GLU A 411 11.34 0.20 17.93
C GLU A 411 9.91 -0.38 17.94
N ARG A 412 8.98 0.24 18.67
CA ARG A 412 7.57 -0.18 18.81
C ARG A 412 6.56 0.78 18.19
N VAL A 413 7.02 1.84 17.52
CA VAL A 413 6.14 2.82 16.85
C VAL A 413 6.54 3.08 15.42
N LEU A 414 5.54 3.27 14.56
CA LEU A 414 5.70 3.70 13.18
C LEU A 414 4.73 4.84 12.91
N LEU A 415 5.27 5.96 12.42
CA LEU A 415 4.49 7.09 11.92
C LEU A 415 4.40 6.97 10.39
N ALA A 416 3.18 6.87 9.86
CA ALA A 416 2.92 6.89 8.43
C ALA A 416 1.70 7.79 8.16
N THR A 417 1.64 8.45 7.01
CA THR A 417 0.49 9.28 6.64
C THR A 417 -0.60 8.44 5.98
N ASN A 418 -1.85 8.74 6.32
CA ASN A 418 -3.02 8.16 5.66
C ASN A 418 -3.47 9.13 4.56
N PRO A 419 -3.34 8.78 3.26
CA PRO A 419 -3.70 9.66 2.16
C PRO A 419 -5.22 9.81 2.00
N ALA A 420 -6.05 9.02 2.69
CA ALA A 420 -7.51 9.15 2.63
C ALA A 420 -7.95 10.57 3.02
N TRP A 421 -9.15 10.96 2.57
CA TRP A 421 -9.80 12.22 2.94
C TRP A 421 -10.95 11.96 3.91
N MET A 422 -11.22 12.92 4.79
CA MET A 422 -12.17 12.76 5.88
C MET A 422 -13.61 12.94 5.37
N ARG A 423 -14.45 11.91 5.53
CA ARG A 423 -15.87 11.93 5.15
C ARG A 423 -16.80 12.32 6.28
N TYR A 424 -16.30 12.38 7.52
CA TYR A 424 -17.09 12.68 8.71
C TYR A 424 -18.32 11.78 8.88
N ALA A 425 -18.28 10.54 8.38
CA ALA A 425 -19.42 9.62 8.40
C ALA A 425 -19.52 8.80 9.69
N GLY A 426 -18.90 9.27 10.78
CA GLY A 426 -19.00 8.71 12.12
C GLY A 426 -18.85 7.19 12.15
N PRO A 427 -19.90 6.44 12.55
CA PRO A 427 -19.86 4.98 12.61
C PRO A 427 -19.45 4.29 11.30
N ALA A 428 -20.00 4.70 10.15
CA ALA A 428 -19.67 4.09 8.86
C ALA A 428 -18.18 4.27 8.55
N GLU A 429 -17.62 5.44 8.87
CA GLU A 429 -16.20 5.73 8.64
C GLU A 429 -15.28 5.06 9.67
N ALA A 430 -15.77 4.71 10.86
CA ALA A 430 -15.01 3.91 11.81
C ALA A 430 -14.69 2.51 11.23
N VAL A 431 -15.67 1.87 10.59
CA VAL A 431 -15.48 0.58 9.91
C VAL A 431 -14.56 0.73 8.69
N PHE A 432 -14.77 1.77 7.88
CA PHE A 432 -13.91 2.10 6.73
C PHE A 432 -12.44 2.30 7.16
N HIS A 433 -12.22 3.05 8.23
CA HIS A 433 -10.90 3.23 8.82
C HIS A 433 -10.28 1.93 9.33
N ALA A 434 -11.07 1.02 9.92
CA ALA A 434 -10.59 -0.29 10.35
C ALA A 434 -10.16 -1.17 9.16
N ILE A 435 -10.97 -1.21 8.09
CA ILE A 435 -10.65 -1.93 6.84
C ILE A 435 -9.35 -1.41 6.23
N LEU A 436 -9.18 -0.08 6.16
CA LEU A 436 -7.93 0.52 5.69
C LEU A 436 -6.75 0.06 6.54
N ARG A 437 -6.87 0.06 7.88
CA ARG A 437 -5.78 -0.36 8.78
C ARG A 437 -5.44 -1.83 8.66
N ARG A 438 -6.44 -2.69 8.52
CA ARG A 438 -6.23 -4.10 8.20
C ARG A 438 -5.39 -4.25 6.95
N ASN A 439 -5.73 -3.52 5.89
CA ASN A 439 -5.00 -3.58 4.64
C ASN A 439 -3.57 -3.06 4.81
N TYR A 440 -3.29 -2.12 5.70
CA TYR A 440 -1.92 -1.73 6.09
C TYR A 440 -1.20 -2.73 7.02
N GLY A 441 -1.83 -3.87 7.36
CA GLY A 441 -1.25 -4.92 8.21
C GLY A 441 -1.56 -4.80 9.70
N CYS A 442 -2.44 -3.89 10.11
CA CYS A 442 -2.85 -3.81 11.51
C CYS A 442 -3.74 -5.02 11.85
N THR A 443 -3.39 -5.70 12.94
CA THR A 443 -4.19 -6.76 13.57
C THR A 443 -5.26 -6.21 14.51
N HIS A 444 -5.04 -5.01 15.04
CA HIS A 444 -5.93 -4.34 15.99
C HIS A 444 -6.20 -2.89 15.54
N PHE A 445 -7.35 -2.34 15.89
CA PHE A 445 -7.70 -0.95 15.61
C PHE A 445 -8.34 -0.29 16.83
N ILE A 446 -7.80 0.87 17.22
CA ILE A 446 -8.33 1.65 18.34
C ILE A 446 -9.53 2.47 17.85
N VAL A 447 -10.66 2.31 18.55
CA VAL A 447 -11.85 3.13 18.35
C VAL A 447 -12.19 3.76 19.70
N GLY A 448 -12.17 5.09 19.73
CA GLY A 448 -12.61 5.88 20.88
C GLY A 448 -14.04 6.39 20.73
N ARG A 449 -14.46 7.21 21.69
CA ARG A 449 -15.72 7.95 21.61
C ARG A 449 -15.78 8.84 20.37
N ASP A 450 -16.98 8.98 19.79
CA ASP A 450 -17.29 9.88 18.68
C ASP A 450 -16.31 9.75 17.49
N HIS A 451 -15.84 8.52 17.23
CA HIS A 451 -14.86 8.26 16.18
C HIS A 451 -15.40 8.70 14.83
N ALA A 452 -14.61 9.50 14.12
CA ALA A 452 -14.95 10.10 12.84
C ALA A 452 -16.23 10.97 12.81
N GLY A 453 -16.74 11.38 13.97
CA GLY A 453 -17.90 12.25 14.07
C GLY A 453 -17.62 13.71 13.68
N VAL A 454 -18.73 14.44 13.48
CA VAL A 454 -18.78 15.88 13.29
C VAL A 454 -20.01 16.45 14.00
N GLY A 455 -19.84 17.60 14.66
CA GLY A 455 -20.92 18.27 15.38
C GLY A 455 -21.59 17.34 16.40
N SER A 456 -22.92 17.23 16.31
CA SER A 456 -23.74 16.37 17.15
C SER A 456 -24.57 15.37 16.32
N PHE A 457 -24.10 15.01 15.12
CA PHE A 457 -24.85 14.15 14.20
C PHE A 457 -24.90 12.68 14.64
N TYR A 458 -23.98 12.27 15.52
CA TYR A 458 -23.85 10.86 15.92
C TYR A 458 -23.92 10.73 17.45
N ASP A 459 -24.53 9.64 17.90
CA ASP A 459 -24.41 9.22 19.30
C ASP A 459 -22.95 8.91 19.63
N THR A 460 -22.52 9.29 20.85
CA THR A 460 -21.13 9.22 21.31
C THR A 460 -20.48 7.84 21.16
N TYR A 461 -21.27 6.75 21.23
CA TYR A 461 -20.76 5.38 21.11
C TYR A 461 -21.35 4.63 19.91
N ALA A 462 -21.99 5.32 18.95
CA ALA A 462 -22.48 4.68 17.74
C ALA A 462 -21.34 4.02 16.94
N ALA A 463 -20.16 4.63 16.93
CA ALA A 463 -18.96 4.06 16.30
C ALA A 463 -18.44 2.80 17.00
N HIS A 464 -18.82 2.52 18.24
CA HIS A 464 -18.54 1.23 18.88
C HIS A 464 -19.56 0.19 18.43
N ARG A 465 -20.86 0.54 18.49
CA ARG A 465 -21.97 -0.39 18.24
C ARG A 465 -22.06 -0.86 16.79
N ILE A 466 -21.61 -0.06 15.82
CA ILE A 466 -21.66 -0.49 14.41
C ILE A 466 -20.86 -1.77 14.16
N PHE A 467 -19.79 -2.01 14.92
CA PHE A 467 -18.99 -3.22 14.80
C PHE A 467 -19.73 -4.49 15.25
N ASP A 468 -20.82 -4.36 16.04
CA ASP A 468 -21.65 -5.49 16.45
C ASP A 468 -22.47 -6.09 15.29
N ARG A 469 -22.51 -5.41 14.13
CA ARG A 469 -23.14 -5.90 12.89
C ARG A 469 -22.31 -6.96 12.16
N TYR A 470 -21.05 -7.15 12.55
CA TYR A 470 -20.12 -8.08 11.92
C TYR A 470 -19.84 -9.28 12.83
N ARG A 471 -19.70 -10.46 12.23
CA ARG A 471 -19.34 -11.67 12.97
C ARG A 471 -17.90 -11.57 13.48
N PRO A 472 -17.55 -12.25 14.59
CA PRO A 472 -16.17 -12.34 15.04
C PRO A 472 -15.24 -12.79 13.91
N GLY A 473 -14.16 -12.04 13.69
CA GLY A 473 -13.17 -12.31 12.63
C GLY A 473 -13.57 -11.87 11.22
N GLU A 474 -14.84 -11.49 10.96
CA GLU A 474 -15.32 -11.15 9.62
C GLU A 474 -14.59 -9.95 9.00
N LEU A 475 -14.27 -8.94 9.82
CA LEU A 475 -13.52 -7.77 9.36
C LEU A 475 -12.03 -8.09 9.13
N GLY A 476 -11.50 -9.17 9.71
CA GLY A 476 -10.06 -9.50 9.68
C GLY A 476 -9.19 -8.59 10.54
N ILE A 477 -9.78 -7.82 11.46
CA ILE A 477 -9.09 -6.94 12.40
C ILE A 477 -9.87 -6.88 13.73
N GLU A 478 -9.16 -6.90 14.85
CA GLU A 478 -9.76 -6.79 16.19
C GLU A 478 -9.98 -5.32 16.57
N ILE A 479 -11.13 -5.01 17.15
CA ILE A 479 -11.50 -3.63 17.50
C ILE A 479 -11.34 -3.41 19.01
N LEU A 480 -10.42 -2.51 19.36
CA LEU A 480 -10.20 -2.09 20.74
C LEU A 480 -11.06 -0.87 21.04
N ARG A 481 -12.18 -1.09 21.74
CA ARG A 481 -13.17 -0.05 22.10
C ARG A 481 -12.77 0.63 23.41
N PHE A 482 -12.37 1.90 23.34
CA PHE A 482 -11.97 2.68 24.50
C PHE A 482 -13.06 3.68 24.91
N GLU A 483 -13.42 3.64 26.20
CA GLU A 483 -14.35 4.62 26.78
C GLU A 483 -13.69 6.00 26.96
N ASN A 484 -14.51 7.00 27.26
CA ASN A 484 -14.04 8.35 27.50
C ASN A 484 -12.93 8.37 28.57
N SER A 485 -11.77 8.89 28.19
CA SER A 485 -10.61 9.01 29.07
C SER A 485 -10.46 10.44 29.59
N PHE A 486 -10.08 10.56 30.86
CA PHE A 486 -9.97 11.84 31.58
C PHE A 486 -8.76 11.80 32.52
N HIS A 487 -8.25 12.98 32.89
CA HIS A 487 -7.25 13.06 33.95
C HIS A 487 -7.97 13.04 35.30
N CYS A 488 -7.67 12.06 36.16
CA CYS A 488 -8.21 12.02 37.51
C CYS A 488 -7.17 12.55 38.49
N ARG A 489 -7.53 13.59 39.25
CA ARG A 489 -6.64 14.23 40.23
C ARG A 489 -6.29 13.27 41.37
N THR A 490 -7.25 12.46 41.80
CA THR A 490 -7.08 11.48 42.88
C THR A 490 -6.24 10.27 42.44
N CYS A 491 -6.39 9.80 41.19
CA CYS A 491 -5.52 8.75 40.63
C CYS A 491 -4.13 9.29 40.24
N GLY A 492 -3.97 10.60 40.09
CA GLY A 492 -2.72 11.22 39.63
C GLY A 492 -2.39 11.01 38.15
N GLY A 493 -3.38 10.73 37.29
CA GLY A 493 -3.11 10.45 35.88
C GLY A 493 -4.34 10.20 35.02
N MET A 494 -4.09 9.77 33.76
CA MET A 494 -5.13 9.40 32.82
C MET A 494 -5.83 8.11 33.25
N ALA A 495 -7.15 8.11 33.20
CA ALA A 495 -7.98 6.97 33.51
C ALA A 495 -9.25 6.98 32.64
N SER A 496 -10.06 5.93 32.78
CA SER A 496 -11.38 5.83 32.17
C SER A 496 -12.43 5.47 33.23
N THR A 497 -13.70 5.51 32.84
CA THR A 497 -14.82 5.00 33.65
C THR A 497 -14.68 3.53 34.05
N ARG A 498 -13.86 2.74 33.33
CA ARG A 498 -13.58 1.34 33.67
C ARG A 498 -12.49 1.15 34.72
N THR A 499 -11.62 2.13 34.88
CA THR A 499 -10.40 2.00 35.68
C THR A 499 -10.33 2.99 36.84
N CYS A 500 -11.22 3.98 36.90
CA CYS A 500 -11.29 4.96 37.97
C CYS A 500 -12.70 5.02 38.60
N PRO A 501 -12.82 4.80 39.93
CA PRO A 501 -14.10 4.86 40.65
C PRO A 501 -14.46 6.27 41.13
N HIS A 502 -13.53 7.24 41.08
CA HIS A 502 -13.71 8.57 41.67
C HIS A 502 -14.81 9.38 40.99
N PRO A 503 -15.51 10.28 41.70
CA PRO A 503 -16.65 11.03 41.16
C PRO A 503 -16.22 12.09 40.13
N ALA A 504 -17.19 12.73 39.47
CA ALA A 504 -16.94 13.63 38.34
C ALA A 504 -16.10 14.87 38.73
N GLU A 505 -16.22 15.37 39.96
CA GLU A 505 -15.43 16.51 40.46
C GLU A 505 -13.92 16.24 40.45
N ASP A 506 -13.50 14.99 40.63
CA ASP A 506 -12.09 14.59 40.61
C ASP A 506 -11.56 14.37 39.18
N ARG A 507 -12.45 14.38 38.19
CA ARG A 507 -12.14 14.14 36.78
C ARG A 507 -12.02 15.46 36.04
N ALA A 508 -10.95 15.62 35.29
CA ALA A 508 -10.69 16.77 34.46
C ALA A 508 -10.64 16.35 32.99
N SER A 509 -11.30 17.11 32.13
CA SER A 509 -11.26 16.95 30.67
C SER A 509 -11.07 18.32 30.02
N LEU A 510 -10.33 18.37 28.91
CA LEU A 510 -10.12 19.59 28.16
C LEU A 510 -10.76 19.46 26.77
N SER A 511 -11.69 20.36 26.45
CA SER A 511 -12.33 20.37 25.13
C SER A 511 -11.43 21.01 24.07
N GLY A 512 -11.58 20.63 22.81
CA GLY A 512 -10.83 21.23 21.70
C GLY A 512 -11.08 22.74 21.54
N THR A 513 -12.28 23.21 21.87
CA THR A 513 -12.58 24.65 21.94
C THR A 513 -11.75 25.34 23.01
N ARG A 514 -11.65 24.76 24.21
CA ARG A 514 -10.83 25.34 25.28
C ARG A 514 -9.33 25.31 24.96
N VAL A 515 -8.85 24.27 24.27
CA VAL A 515 -7.46 24.24 23.76
C VAL A 515 -7.20 25.42 22.82
N ARG A 516 -8.11 25.67 21.87
CA ARG A 516 -7.98 26.79 20.92
C ARG A 516 -8.01 28.15 21.60
N GLU A 517 -8.90 28.35 22.57
CA GLU A 517 -8.94 29.57 23.40
C GLU A 517 -7.60 29.78 24.12
N LEU A 518 -7.08 28.76 24.82
CA LEU A 518 -5.81 28.88 25.53
C LEU A 518 -4.64 29.20 24.59
N LEU A 519 -4.61 28.58 23.41
CA LEU A 519 -3.59 28.88 22.39
C LEU A 519 -3.71 30.29 21.84
N ALA A 520 -4.93 30.77 21.57
CA ALA A 520 -5.19 32.12 21.09
C ALA A 520 -4.81 33.19 22.12
N ASP A 521 -5.05 32.91 23.41
CA ASP A 521 -4.71 33.79 24.54
C ASP A 521 -3.21 33.74 24.91
N GLY A 522 -2.41 32.89 24.24
CA GLY A 522 -1.01 32.64 24.59
C GLY A 522 -0.82 31.98 25.96
N ALA A 523 -1.89 31.40 26.53
CA ALA A 523 -1.87 30.72 27.81
C ALA A 523 -1.25 29.31 27.69
N PRO A 524 -0.59 28.79 28.74
CA PRO A 524 -0.02 27.46 28.71
C PRO A 524 -1.12 26.38 28.64
N LEU A 525 -0.91 25.35 27.81
CA LEU A 525 -1.75 24.15 27.84
C LEU A 525 -1.39 23.30 29.08
N PRO A 526 -2.38 22.84 29.88
CA PRO A 526 -2.08 22.06 31.07
C PRO A 526 -1.41 20.73 30.75
N VAL A 527 -0.40 20.37 31.54
CA VAL A 527 0.44 19.17 31.34
C VAL A 527 -0.33 17.86 31.49
N GLU A 528 -1.45 17.92 32.19
CA GLU A 528 -2.42 16.83 32.35
C GLU A 528 -3.07 16.44 31.02
N PHE A 529 -3.13 17.38 30.05
CA PHE A 529 -3.80 17.20 28.76
C PHE A 529 -2.84 17.21 27.57
N THR A 530 -1.74 17.96 27.63
CA THR A 530 -0.81 18.10 26.51
C THR A 530 0.63 18.00 27.01
N ARG A 531 1.46 17.20 26.33
CA ARG A 531 2.90 17.15 26.63
C ARG A 531 3.56 18.51 26.35
N PRO A 532 4.50 18.99 27.20
CA PRO A 532 5.11 20.31 27.03
C PRO A 532 5.70 20.56 25.63
N GLU A 533 6.36 19.57 25.05
CA GLU A 533 6.99 19.63 23.73
C GLU A 533 5.93 19.77 22.63
N VAL A 534 4.82 19.05 22.76
CA VAL A 534 3.67 19.15 21.84
C VAL A 534 2.98 20.51 21.99
N ALA A 535 2.83 21.01 23.22
CA ALA A 535 2.27 22.32 23.48
C ALA A 535 3.13 23.44 22.86
N GLU A 536 4.45 23.31 22.90
CA GLU A 536 5.37 24.27 22.29
C GLU A 536 5.25 24.29 20.76
N VAL A 537 5.11 23.12 20.12
CA VAL A 537 4.84 23.04 18.67
C VAL A 537 3.53 23.75 18.34
N LEU A 538 2.46 23.50 19.10
CA LEU A 538 1.16 24.13 18.88
C LEU A 538 1.19 25.65 19.08
N ARG A 539 1.95 26.14 20.08
CA ARG A 539 2.08 27.58 20.37
C ARG A 539 2.81 28.34 19.26
N ARG A 540 3.74 27.68 18.55
CA ARG A 540 4.48 28.28 17.43
C ARG A 540 3.71 28.25 16.11
N ALA A 541 2.60 27.52 16.04
CA ALA A 541 1.79 27.45 14.85
C ALA A 541 1.12 28.81 14.58
N PRO A 542 1.09 29.29 13.33
CA PRO A 542 0.35 30.50 12.99
C PRO A 542 -1.14 30.29 13.30
N VAL A 543 -1.71 31.20 14.10
CA VAL A 543 -3.16 31.26 14.31
C VAL A 543 -3.79 31.73 12.99
N LYS A 544 -4.66 30.92 12.40
CA LYS A 544 -5.44 31.30 11.22
C LYS A 544 -6.56 32.26 11.59
#